data_AF-A0A0F8ZRL9-F1
#
_entry.id   AF-A0A0F8ZRL9-F1
#
_cell.length_a   1.000
_cell.length_b   1.000
_cell.length_c   1.000
_cell.angle_alpha   90.00
_cell.angle_beta   90.00
_cell.angle_gamma   90.00
#
_symmetry.space_group_name_H-M   'P 1'
#
loop_
_entity.id
_entity.type
_entity.pdbx_description
1 polymer ?
#
loop_
_entity_poly.entity_id
_entity_poly.type
_entity_poly.pdbx_seq_one_letter_code
_entity_poly.pdbx_strand_id
1 'polypeptide(L)'
;PAGYFRIKAKRLRHLLEFLVEQHDASVEAMFQTDRHVLREQLLSVHGIGPETADSILLYAGEMPVFVIDTYTHRMMARHGWIDFETDYHSLQEHFDYNLEEDVPLYNEFHALVVRLGHLHCRKTPKCEGCPLAELLPNGRPQERP
;
A
#
# COMPACT_ATOMS: atom_id res chain seq x y z
N PRO A 1 19.35 -11.26 -3.45
CA PRO A 1 19.92 -10.06 -2.80
C PRO A 1 18.90 -8.92 -2.73
N ALA A 2 18.72 -8.29 -1.56
CA ALA A 2 17.86 -7.10 -1.45
C ALA A 2 18.60 -5.87 -2.00
N GLY A 3 18.05 -5.23 -3.04
CA GLY A 3 18.53 -3.90 -3.47
C GLY A 3 18.44 -2.88 -2.33
N TYR A 4 19.31 -1.86 -2.34
CA TYR A 4 19.39 -0.77 -1.34
C TYR A 4 19.65 -1.23 0.11
N PHE A 5 20.41 -2.30 0.29
CA PHE A 5 20.65 -2.93 1.59
C PHE A 5 21.13 -1.96 2.69
N ARG A 6 21.99 -0.97 2.38
CA ARG A 6 22.47 0.02 3.37
C ARG A 6 21.34 0.87 3.94
N ILE A 7 20.45 1.35 3.07
CA ILE A 7 19.30 2.17 3.48
C ILE A 7 18.30 1.30 4.25
N LYS A 8 18.06 0.07 3.77
CA LYS A 8 17.16 -0.88 4.44
C LYS A 8 17.64 -1.23 5.86
N ALA A 9 18.93 -1.47 6.04
CA ALA A 9 19.50 -1.73 7.36
C ALA A 9 19.30 -0.53 8.32
N LYS A 10 19.49 0.70 7.83
CA LYS A 10 19.25 1.91 8.63
C LYS A 10 17.78 2.05 9.03
N ARG A 11 16.85 1.82 8.10
CA ARG A 11 15.39 1.87 8.36
C ARG A 11 14.95 0.80 9.35
N LEU A 12 15.45 -0.42 9.21
CA LEU A 12 15.19 -1.49 10.15
C LEU A 12 15.67 -1.12 11.55
N ARG A 13 16.86 -0.52 11.67
CA ARG A 13 17.36 -0.04 12.96
C ARG A 13 16.43 1.00 13.59
N HIS A 14 15.96 1.99 12.83
CA HIS A 14 15.01 2.99 13.36
C HIS A 14 13.68 2.37 13.82
N LEU A 15 13.16 1.37 13.10
CA LEU A 15 11.97 0.64 13.53
C LEU A 15 12.20 -0.15 14.83
N LEU A 16 13.37 -0.77 14.98
CA LEU A 16 13.74 -1.48 16.21
C LEU A 16 13.94 -0.51 17.39
N GLU A 17 14.57 0.65 17.16
CA GLU A 17 14.70 1.73 18.15
C GLU A 17 13.31 2.18 18.63
N PHE A 18 12.38 2.45 17.70
CA PHE A 18 10.99 2.75 18.02
C PHE A 18 10.31 1.65 18.85
N LEU A 19 10.46 0.38 18.46
CA LEU A 19 9.84 -0.74 19.17
C LEU A 19 10.37 -0.87 20.61
N VAL A 20 11.68 -0.68 20.81
CA VAL A 20 12.31 -0.71 22.13
C VAL A 20 11.83 0.46 22.99
N GLU A 21 11.84 1.68 22.45
CA GLU A 21 11.54 2.89 23.21
C GLU A 21 10.06 3.08 23.54
N GLN A 22 9.17 2.69 22.63
CA GLN A 22 7.73 2.95 22.76
C GLN A 22 6.93 1.73 23.23
N HIS A 23 7.45 0.52 23.01
CA HIS A 23 6.69 -0.73 23.20
C HIS A 23 7.50 -1.83 23.93
N ASP A 24 8.57 -1.46 24.66
CA ASP A 24 9.42 -2.37 25.45
C ASP A 24 9.89 -3.61 24.66
N ALA A 25 10.25 -3.40 23.39
CA ALA A 25 10.67 -4.44 22.45
C ALA A 25 9.60 -5.51 22.15
N SER A 26 8.33 -5.29 22.50
CA SER A 26 7.23 -6.22 22.29
C SER A 26 6.39 -5.82 21.06
N VAL A 27 6.38 -6.69 20.05
CA VAL A 27 5.54 -6.52 18.85
C VAL A 27 4.07 -6.70 19.20
N GLU A 28 3.76 -7.60 20.14
CA GLU A 28 2.42 -7.83 20.65
C GLU A 28 1.88 -6.57 21.35
N ALA A 29 2.69 -5.92 22.19
CA ALA A 29 2.30 -4.66 22.85
C ALA A 29 2.09 -3.54 21.81
N MET A 30 2.95 -3.46 20.79
CA MET A 30 2.79 -2.50 19.70
C MET A 30 1.42 -2.64 19.02
N PHE A 31 1.03 -3.86 18.64
CA PHE A 31 -0.26 -4.11 17.98
C PHE A 31 -1.49 -4.06 18.90
N GLN A 32 -1.32 -3.95 20.21
CA GLN A 32 -2.41 -3.61 21.13
C GLN A 32 -2.75 -2.11 21.13
N THR A 33 -1.92 -1.28 20.52
CA THR A 33 -2.18 0.16 20.34
C THR A 33 -3.32 0.37 19.36
N ASP A 34 -4.17 1.38 19.60
CA ASP A 34 -5.18 1.80 18.64
C ASP A 34 -4.57 2.01 17.25
N ARG A 35 -5.25 1.54 16.20
CA ARG A 35 -4.78 1.55 14.82
C ARG A 35 -4.36 2.94 14.35
N HIS A 36 -5.16 3.97 14.63
CA HIS A 36 -4.88 5.33 14.15
C HIS A 36 -3.68 5.92 14.91
N VAL A 37 -3.59 5.66 16.21
CA VAL A 37 -2.44 6.06 17.03
C VAL A 37 -1.16 5.37 16.56
N LEU A 38 -1.21 4.05 16.34
CA LEU A 38 -0.06 3.27 15.88
C LEU A 38 0.39 3.71 14.48
N ARG A 39 -0.55 4.06 13.59
CA ARG A 39 -0.22 4.59 12.28
C ARG A 39 0.60 5.88 12.36
N GLU A 40 0.15 6.85 13.16
CA GLU A 40 0.88 8.11 13.36
C GLU A 40 2.26 7.87 13.99
N GLN A 41 2.35 6.94 14.95
CA GLN A 41 3.62 6.52 15.54
C GLN A 41 4.56 5.92 14.49
N LEU A 42 4.09 5.00 13.65
CA LEU A 42 4.88 4.40 12.57
C LEU A 42 5.35 5.45 11.56
N LEU A 43 4.49 6.41 11.18
CA LEU A 43 4.84 7.51 10.28
C LEU A 43 5.90 8.47 10.87
N SER A 44 6.01 8.54 12.20
CA SER A 44 7.06 9.31 12.88
C SER A 44 8.46 8.67 12.78
N VAL A 45 8.53 7.37 12.47
CA VAL A 45 9.79 6.63 12.35
C VAL A 45 10.50 7.01 11.04
N HIS A 46 11.71 7.56 11.14
CA HIS A 46 12.45 8.02 9.98
C HIS A 46 12.69 6.91 8.94
N GLY A 47 12.08 7.09 7.76
CA GLY A 47 12.19 6.19 6.61
C GLY A 47 11.05 5.18 6.47
N ILE A 48 10.06 5.23 7.36
CA ILE A 48 8.74 4.66 7.16
C ILE A 48 7.86 5.75 6.51
N GLY A 49 7.20 5.40 5.41
CA GLY A 49 6.20 6.24 4.77
C GLY A 49 4.84 5.53 4.78
N PRO A 50 3.79 6.15 4.21
CA PRO A 50 2.41 5.63 4.26
C PRO A 50 2.30 4.17 3.80
N GLU A 51 2.85 3.82 2.63
CA GLU A 51 2.82 2.44 2.11
C GLU A 51 3.39 1.42 3.11
N THR A 52 4.53 1.74 3.74
CA THR A 52 5.18 0.84 4.70
C THR A 52 4.41 0.77 6.02
N ALA A 53 3.93 1.91 6.54
CA ALA A 53 3.15 1.96 7.77
C ALA A 53 1.87 1.12 7.60
N ASP A 54 1.15 1.35 6.51
CA ASP A 54 -0.11 0.67 6.24
C ASP A 54 0.11 -0.82 5.93
N SER A 55 1.24 -1.18 5.29
CA SER A 55 1.63 -2.59 5.14
C SER A 55 1.89 -3.28 6.47
N ILE A 56 2.55 -2.60 7.42
CA ILE A 56 2.79 -3.17 8.77
C ILE A 56 1.45 -3.38 9.48
N LEU A 57 0.55 -2.38 9.44
CA LEU A 57 -0.76 -2.46 10.07
C LEU A 57 -1.62 -3.58 9.47
N LEU A 58 -1.71 -3.66 8.14
CA LEU A 58 -2.53 -4.66 7.47
C LEU A 58 -1.99 -6.07 7.60
N TYR A 59 -0.74 -6.29 7.22
CA TYR A 59 -0.19 -7.64 7.07
C TYR A 59 0.35 -8.24 8.37
N ALA A 60 0.92 -7.42 9.25
CA ALA A 60 1.50 -7.90 10.50
C ALA A 60 0.58 -7.61 11.70
N GLY A 61 -0.12 -6.48 11.69
CA GLY A 61 -1.03 -6.09 12.76
C GLY A 61 -2.45 -6.65 12.62
N GLU A 62 -2.79 -7.26 11.48
CA GLU A 62 -4.16 -7.70 11.16
C GLU A 62 -5.20 -6.59 11.39
N MET A 63 -4.84 -5.35 11.04
CA MET A 63 -5.70 -4.18 11.17
C MET A 63 -6.24 -3.77 9.80
N PRO A 64 -7.53 -3.41 9.66
CA PRO A 64 -8.10 -3.12 8.35
C PRO A 64 -7.68 -1.74 7.86
N VAL A 65 -6.48 -1.64 7.27
CA VAL A 65 -5.96 -0.45 6.60
C VAL A 65 -5.67 -0.82 5.16
N PHE A 66 -6.31 -0.16 4.19
CA PHE A 66 -6.05 -0.47 2.80
C PHE A 66 -4.70 0.11 2.35
N VAL A 67 -3.82 -0.73 1.80
CA VAL A 67 -2.48 -0.33 1.34
C VAL A 67 -2.58 0.24 -0.07
N ILE A 68 -2.05 1.45 -0.26
CA ILE A 68 -1.88 2.03 -1.59
C ILE A 68 -0.42 1.93 -2.00
N ASP A 69 -0.17 1.22 -3.10
CA ASP A 69 1.16 1.16 -3.69
C ASP A 69 1.18 1.73 -5.11
N THR A 70 2.36 1.71 -5.73
CA THR A 70 2.50 2.19 -7.11
C THR A 70 1.73 1.37 -8.14
N TYR A 71 1.40 0.10 -7.85
CA TYR A 71 0.58 -0.73 -8.73
C TYR A 71 -0.88 -0.27 -8.69
N THR A 72 -1.41 -0.06 -7.48
CA THR A 72 -2.75 0.44 -7.19
C THR A 72 -2.98 1.79 -7.86
N HIS A 73 -2.11 2.76 -7.57
CA HIS A 73 -2.21 4.10 -8.14
C HIS A 73 -2.19 4.08 -9.67
N ARG A 74 -1.21 3.40 -10.26
CA ARG A 74 -1.06 3.31 -11.72
C ARG A 74 -2.24 2.60 -12.39
N MET A 75 -2.76 1.54 -11.79
CA MET A 75 -3.94 0.85 -12.29
C MET A 75 -5.13 1.81 -12.30
N MET A 76 -5.48 2.39 -11.14
CA MET A 76 -6.63 3.28 -11.01
C MET A 76 -6.57 4.45 -12.00
N ALA A 77 -5.40 5.10 -12.13
CA ALA A 77 -5.23 6.23 -13.04
C ALA A 77 -5.34 5.82 -14.52
N ARG A 78 -4.80 4.66 -14.91
CA ARG A 78 -4.89 4.15 -16.29
C ARG A 78 -6.30 3.77 -16.71
N HIS A 79 -7.12 3.33 -15.75
CA HIS A 79 -8.53 3.07 -15.97
C HIS A 79 -9.36 4.36 -15.98
N GLY A 80 -8.77 5.52 -15.68
CA GLY A 80 -9.48 6.79 -15.59
C GLY A 80 -10.42 6.86 -14.38
N TRP A 81 -10.19 6.04 -13.36
CA TRP A 81 -10.97 6.06 -12.12
C TRP A 81 -10.50 7.16 -11.15
N ILE A 82 -9.26 7.60 -11.31
CA ILE A 82 -8.65 8.74 -10.61
C ILE A 82 -7.76 9.53 -11.56
N ASP A 83 -7.36 10.72 -11.13
CA ASP A 83 -6.33 11.51 -11.81
C ASP A 83 -4.92 10.95 -11.50
N PHE A 84 -3.96 11.17 -12.39
CA PHE A 84 -2.56 10.75 -12.16
C PHE A 84 -1.89 11.51 -11.00
N GLU A 85 -2.49 12.61 -10.58
CA GLU A 85 -2.02 13.53 -9.55
C GLU A 85 -2.70 13.27 -8.20
N THR A 86 -3.68 12.36 -8.14
CA THR A 86 -4.33 11.95 -6.89
C THR A 86 -3.28 11.47 -5.90
N ASP A 87 -3.29 12.04 -4.70
CA ASP A 87 -2.34 11.68 -3.66
C ASP A 87 -2.74 10.37 -2.95
N TYR A 88 -1.80 9.85 -2.15
CA TYR A 88 -1.97 8.59 -1.41
C TYR A 88 -3.22 8.60 -0.53
N HIS A 89 -3.44 9.68 0.23
CA HIS A 89 -4.48 9.73 1.25
C HIS A 89 -5.86 9.79 0.60
N SER A 90 -6.04 10.65 -0.41
CA SER A 90 -7.28 10.70 -1.19
C SER A 90 -7.62 9.35 -1.82
N LEU A 91 -6.61 8.62 -2.32
CA LEU A 91 -6.83 7.29 -2.88
C LEU A 91 -7.17 6.24 -1.81
N GLN A 92 -6.52 6.29 -0.65
CA GLN A 92 -6.83 5.41 0.47
C GLN A 92 -8.28 5.63 0.97
N GLU A 93 -8.68 6.88 1.17
CA GLU A 93 -10.06 7.23 1.55
C GLU A 93 -11.09 6.71 0.54
N HIS A 94 -10.74 6.71 -0.75
CA HIS A 94 -11.61 6.13 -1.78
C HIS A 94 -11.83 4.63 -1.56
N PHE A 95 -10.81 3.86 -1.19
CA PHE A 95 -10.98 2.43 -0.90
C PHE A 95 -11.72 2.22 0.42
N ASP A 96 -11.37 2.95 1.48
CA ASP A 96 -12.03 2.84 2.78
C ASP A 96 -13.53 3.19 2.71
N TYR A 97 -13.93 4.12 1.83
CA TYR A 97 -15.32 4.47 1.62
C TYR A 97 -16.11 3.42 0.82
N ASN A 98 -15.46 2.71 -0.10
CA ASN A 98 -16.13 1.81 -1.06
C ASN A 98 -16.00 0.31 -0.72
N LEU A 99 -15.18 -0.05 0.27
CA LEU A 99 -14.98 -1.43 0.71
C LEU A 99 -15.48 -1.60 2.15
N GLU A 100 -15.87 -2.83 2.48
CA GLU A 100 -16.13 -3.21 3.87
C GLU A 100 -14.82 -3.26 4.65
N GLU A 101 -14.84 -2.81 5.91
CA GLU A 101 -13.68 -2.81 6.80
C GLU A 101 -13.34 -4.25 7.25
N ASP A 102 -12.73 -5.02 6.36
CA ASP A 102 -12.42 -6.45 6.52
C ASP A 102 -10.98 -6.77 6.11
N VAL A 103 -10.23 -7.37 7.04
CA VAL A 103 -8.80 -7.64 6.88
C VAL A 103 -8.53 -8.66 5.77
N PRO A 104 -9.20 -9.83 5.72
CA PRO A 104 -9.09 -10.75 4.58
C PRO A 104 -9.36 -10.10 3.23
N LEU A 105 -10.44 -9.31 3.12
CA LEU A 105 -10.77 -8.57 1.89
C LEU A 105 -9.63 -7.64 1.46
N TYR A 106 -9.11 -6.83 2.38
CA TYR A 106 -8.03 -5.88 2.07
C TYR A 106 -6.75 -6.61 1.64
N ASN A 107 -6.41 -7.69 2.33
CA ASN A 107 -5.27 -8.54 2.00
C ASN A 107 -5.38 -9.12 0.58
N GLU A 108 -6.52 -9.72 0.26
CA GLU A 108 -6.76 -10.36 -1.04
C GLU A 108 -6.81 -9.32 -2.16
N PHE A 109 -7.57 -8.23 -1.96
CA PHE A 109 -7.72 -7.19 -2.97
C PHE A 109 -6.36 -6.56 -3.30
N HIS A 110 -5.58 -6.13 -2.30
CA HIS A 110 -4.25 -5.58 -2.53
C HIS A 110 -3.33 -6.58 -3.25
N ALA A 111 -3.36 -7.86 -2.86
CA ALA A 111 -2.58 -8.91 -3.54
C ALA A 111 -2.99 -9.10 -5.01
N LEU A 112 -4.27 -9.03 -5.33
CA LEU A 112 -4.78 -9.10 -6.70
C LEU A 112 -4.35 -7.89 -7.53
N VAL A 113 -4.40 -6.70 -6.96
CA VAL A 113 -3.92 -5.47 -7.62
C VAL A 113 -2.41 -5.55 -7.90
N VAL A 114 -1.60 -5.99 -6.91
CA VAL A 114 -0.17 -6.21 -7.09
C VAL A 114 0.09 -7.23 -8.20
N ARG A 115 -0.65 -8.34 -8.22
CA ARG A 115 -0.53 -9.39 -9.25
C ARG A 115 -0.89 -8.85 -10.63
N LEU A 116 -2.00 -8.13 -10.76
CA LEU A 116 -2.41 -7.48 -12.00
C LEU A 116 -1.35 -6.48 -12.48
N GLY A 117 -0.87 -5.63 -11.58
CA GLY A 117 0.12 -4.61 -11.84
C GLY A 117 1.48 -5.18 -12.26
N HIS A 118 1.87 -6.31 -11.68
CA HIS A 118 3.10 -7.03 -12.00
C HIS A 118 2.99 -7.78 -13.34
N LEU A 119 1.86 -8.43 -13.62
CA LEU A 119 1.70 -9.27 -14.81
C LEU A 119 1.27 -8.48 -16.04
N HIS A 120 0.33 -7.54 -15.91
CA HIS A 120 -0.33 -6.83 -17.01
C HIS A 120 -0.09 -5.32 -16.96
N CYS A 121 -0.50 -4.65 -15.88
CA CYS A 121 -0.45 -3.18 -15.77
C CYS A 121 0.94 -2.68 -15.34
N ARG A 122 2.00 -3.15 -16.00
CA ARG A 122 3.41 -2.78 -15.75
C ARG A 122 3.71 -1.38 -16.25
N LYS A 123 4.92 -0.85 -16.04
CA LYS A 123 5.34 0.45 -16.61
C LYS A 123 5.03 0.56 -18.10
N THR A 124 5.41 -0.45 -18.89
CA THR A 124 4.88 -0.66 -20.24
C THR A 124 3.68 -1.62 -20.14
N PRO A 125 2.45 -1.19 -20.40
CA PRO A 125 1.27 -2.01 -20.20
C PRO A 125 1.22 -3.20 -21.17
N LYS A 126 0.77 -4.35 -20.67
CA LYS A 126 0.45 -5.56 -21.45
C LYS A 126 -1.03 -5.85 -21.31
N CYS A 127 -1.85 -5.14 -22.09
CA CYS A 127 -3.31 -5.21 -22.01
C CYS A 127 -3.88 -6.51 -22.59
N GLU A 128 -3.17 -7.16 -23.52
CA GLU A 128 -3.55 -8.47 -24.03
C GLU A 128 -3.66 -9.49 -22.88
N GLY A 129 -4.82 -10.15 -22.77
CA GLY A 129 -5.12 -11.11 -21.70
C GLY A 129 -5.24 -10.51 -20.30
N CYS A 130 -5.24 -9.17 -20.15
CA CYS A 130 -5.48 -8.53 -18.86
C CYS A 130 -6.97 -8.68 -18.47
N PRO A 131 -7.28 -9.17 -17.26
CA PRO A 131 -8.67 -9.38 -16.84
C PRO A 131 -9.46 -8.07 -16.69
N LEU A 132 -8.79 -6.93 -16.59
CA LEU A 132 -9.44 -5.61 -16.54
C LEU A 132 -9.46 -4.88 -17.90
N ALA A 133 -8.99 -5.50 -18.99
CA ALA A 133 -8.86 -4.82 -20.29
C ALA A 133 -10.17 -4.19 -20.79
N GLU A 134 -11.31 -4.86 -20.55
CA GLU A 134 -12.64 -4.40 -20.97
C GLU A 134 -13.11 -3.15 -20.21
N LEU A 135 -12.52 -2.88 -19.04
CA LEU A 135 -12.81 -1.70 -18.22
C LEU A 135 -11.92 -0.51 -18.59
N LEU A 136 -11.13 -0.59 -19.67
CA LEU A 136 -10.30 0.52 -20.12
C LEU A 136 -11.11 1.56 -20.88
N PRO A 137 -10.89 2.86 -20.64
CA PRO A 137 -11.57 3.91 -21.37
C PRO A 137 -11.16 3.88 -22.86
N ASN A 138 -12.14 3.80 -23.75
CA ASN A 138 -11.92 3.69 -25.21
C ASN A 138 -10.99 2.50 -25.60
N GLY A 139 -10.96 1.44 -24.79
CA GLY A 139 -10.17 0.23 -25.07
C GLY A 139 -8.66 0.38 -24.93
N ARG A 140 -8.16 1.46 -24.31
CA ARG A 140 -6.73 1.70 -24.09
C ARG A 140 -6.44 2.33 -22.73
N PRO A 141 -5.27 2.06 -22.12
CA PRO A 141 -4.89 2.71 -20.87
C PRO A 141 -4.70 4.21 -21.09
N GLN A 142 -5.16 5.01 -20.12
CA GLN A 142 -4.79 6.41 -20.06
C GLN A 142 -3.26 6.52 -19.92
N GLU A 143 -2.69 7.53 -20.55
CA GLU A 143 -1.30 7.88 -20.38
C GLU A 143 -1.23 9.25 -19.70
N ARG A 144 -0.18 9.44 -18.91
CA ARG A 144 0.06 10.75 -18.32
C ARG A 144 0.33 11.73 -19.47
N PRO A 145 -0.35 12.89 -19.52
CA PRO A 145 -0.13 13.88 -20.56
C PRO A 145 1.32 14.40 -20.60
#